data_AF-A0A7V2KR05-F1
#
_entry.id   AF-A0A7V2KR05-F1
#
_cell.length_a   1.000
_cell.length_b   1.000
_cell.length_c   1.000
_cell.angle_alpha   90.00
_cell.angle_beta   90.00
_cell.angle_gamma   90.00
#
_symmetry.space_group_name_H-M   'P 1'
#
loop_
_entity.id
_entity.type
_entity.pdbx_description
1 polymer ?
#
loop_
_entity_poly.entity_id
_entity_poly.type
_entity_poly.pdbx_seq_one_letter_code
_entity_poly.pdbx_strand_id
1 'polypeptide(L)' 'MPDSDKVLLAHGSGGKLAHEIVRNSVVSALDNPILNVLDDSAVINVNGRLAF' A
#
# COMPACT_ATOMS: atom_id res chain seq x y z
N MET A 1 -23.80 4.48 -1.19
CA MET A 1 -22.66 3.88 -1.89
C MET A 1 -22.29 2.64 -1.11
N PRO A 2 -22.39 1.41 -1.66
CA PRO A 2 -22.16 0.21 -0.86
C PRO A 2 -20.66 0.10 -0.55
N ASP A 3 -20.35 0.00 0.75
CA ASP A 3 -19.12 -0.55 1.34
C ASP A 3 -17.76 0.17 1.23
N SER A 4 -17.65 1.44 0.82
CA SER A 4 -16.34 2.13 0.82
C SER A 4 -15.76 2.42 2.22
N ASP A 5 -16.60 2.45 3.26
CA ASP A 5 -16.19 2.87 4.61
C ASP A 5 -15.90 1.69 5.56
N LYS A 6 -16.02 0.45 5.09
CA LYS A 6 -15.88 -0.74 5.94
C LYS A 6 -14.75 -1.64 5.47
N VAL A 7 -13.90 -2.02 6.42
CA VAL A 7 -12.88 -3.04 6.21
C VAL A 7 -13.51 -4.43 6.38
N LEU A 8 -13.55 -5.22 5.30
CA LEU A 8 -14.03 -6.60 5.28
C LEU A 8 -12.88 -7.60 5.41
N LEU A 9 -13.16 -8.83 5.85
CA LEU A 9 -12.16 -9.92 5.87
C LEU A 9 -11.57 -10.21 4.49
N ALA A 10 -12.37 -10.04 3.42
CA ALA A 10 -11.91 -10.24 2.06
C ALA A 10 -10.76 -9.29 1.66
N HIS A 11 -10.62 -8.13 2.31
CA HIS A 11 -9.48 -7.23 2.14
C HIS A 11 -8.16 -7.80 2.70
N GLY A 12 -8.21 -8.78 3.62
CA GLY A 12 -7.03 -9.46 4.15
C GLY A 12 -6.64 -10.74 3.42
N SER A 13 -7.41 -11.13 2.39
CA SER A 13 -7.20 -12.40 1.66
C SER A 13 -6.01 -12.41 0.71
N GLY A 14 -5.44 -11.24 0.41
CA GLY A 14 -4.43 -11.07 -0.65
C GLY A 14 -5.00 -11.09 -2.08
N GLY A 15 -6.32 -11.23 -2.25
CA GLY A 15 -6.97 -11.22 -3.56
C GLY A 15 -7.29 -9.81 -4.09
N LYS A 16 -8.19 -9.74 -5.07
CA LYS A 16 -8.58 -8.48 -5.75
C LYS A 16 -8.98 -7.37 -4.77
N LEU A 17 -9.82 -7.67 -3.78
CA LEU A 17 -10.28 -6.68 -2.80
C LEU A 17 -9.12 -6.17 -1.91
N ALA A 18 -8.15 -7.01 -1.58
CA ALA A 18 -6.94 -6.59 -0.87
C ALA A 18 -6.13 -5.57 -1.69
N HIS A 19 -5.95 -5.83 -2.98
CA HIS A 19 -5.27 -4.88 -3.87
C HIS A 19 -6.06 -3.58 -4.07
N GLU A 20 -7.38 -3.63 -4.12
CA GLU A 20 -8.23 -2.44 -4.27
C GLU A 20 -8.14 -1.51 -3.05
N ILE A 21 -8.21 -2.05 -1.83
CA ILE A 21 -8.10 -1.22 -0.63
C ILE A 21 -6.68 -0.62 -0.48
N VAL A 22 -5.63 -1.38 -0.82
CA VAL A 22 -4.24 -0.87 -0.80
C VAL A 22 -4.09 0.29 -1.77
N ARG A 23 -4.59 0.17 -3.01
CA ARG A 23 -4.52 1.24 -4.01
C ARG A 23 -5.34 2.47 -3.62
N ASN A 24 -6.60 2.26 -3.22
CA ASN A 24 -7.54 3.36 -3.00
C ASN A 24 -7.34 4.07 -1.66
N SER A 25 -6.68 3.44 -0.69
CA SER A 25 -6.44 4.04 0.63
C SER A 25 -4.96 4.37 0.85
N VAL A 26 -4.07 3.40 0.78
CA VAL A 26 -2.66 3.58 1.16
C VAL A 26 -1.89 4.31 0.05
N VAL A 27 -1.96 3.80 -1.18
CA VAL A 27 -1.23 4.41 -2.32
C VAL A 27 -1.76 5.80 -2.60
N SER A 28 -3.08 5.98 -2.65
CA SER A 28 -3.67 7.30 -2.87
C SER A 28 -3.29 8.33 -1.81
N ALA A 29 -3.00 7.94 -0.57
CA ALA A 29 -2.65 8.86 0.50
C ALA A 29 -1.13 9.16 0.58
N LEU A 30 -0.29 8.21 0.15
CA LEU A 30 1.17 8.27 0.29
C LEU A 30 1.91 8.39 -1.05
N ASP A 31 1.17 8.55 -2.14
CA ASP A 31 1.58 8.53 -3.55
C ASP A 31 3.02 9.00 -3.78
N ASN A 32 3.90 8.06 -4.11
CA ASN A 32 5.29 8.35 -4.46
C ASN A 32 5.88 7.25 -5.35
N PRO A 33 6.90 7.58 -6.17
CA PRO A 33 7.44 6.63 -7.15
C PRO A 33 7.98 5.32 -6.56
N ILE A 34 8.46 5.34 -5.31
CA ILE A 34 9.04 4.16 -4.65
C ILE A 34 7.92 3.21 -4.21
N LEU A 35 6.84 3.73 -3.63
CA LEU A 35 5.68 2.95 -3.20
C LEU A 35 4.85 2.44 -4.38
N ASN A 36 4.75 3.23 -5.45
CA ASN A 36 3.89 2.94 -6.60
C ASN A 36 4.30 1.69 -7.40
N VAL A 37 5.48 1.14 -7.14
CA VAL A 37 5.94 -0.13 -7.72
C VAL A 37 5.08 -1.29 -7.23
N LEU A 38 4.64 -1.28 -5.97
CA LEU A 38 3.81 -2.31 -5.36
C LEU A 38 4.41 -3.74 -5.39
N ASP A 39 5.74 -3.82 -5.31
CA ASP A 39 6.49 -5.06 -5.14
C ASP A 39 6.57 -5.48 -3.66
N ASP A 40 7.20 -6.64 -3.39
CA ASP A 40 7.41 -7.17 -2.04
C ASP A 40 8.29 -6.26 -1.15
N SER A 41 9.03 -5.33 -1.74
CA SER A 41 9.87 -4.36 -1.02
C SER A 41 10.10 -3.08 -1.82
N ALA A 42 10.52 -2.04 -1.11
CA ALA A 42 10.96 -0.77 -1.68
C ALA A 42 12.48 -0.64 -1.60
N VAL A 43 13.10 -0.04 -2.62
CA VAL A 43 14.52 0.34 -2.60
C VAL A 43 14.64 1.83 -2.34
N ILE A 44 15.31 2.20 -1.25
CA ILE A 44 15.53 3.60 -0.85
C ILE A 44 17.03 3.89 -0.87
N ASN A 45 17.43 4.88 -1.67
CA ASN A 45 18.79 5.38 -1.69
C ASN A 45 18.98 6.38 -0.54
N VAL A 46 19.71 6.00 0.50
CA VAL A 46 19.96 6.82 1.68
C VAL A 46 21.42 7.25 1.73
N ASN A 47 21.67 8.50 2.10
CA ASN A 47 23.01 9.03 2.36
C ASN A 47 23.16 9.35 3.86
N GLY A 48 24.34 9.06 4.43
CA GLY A 48 24.64 9.32 5.85
C GLY A 48 24.50 8.09 6.74
N ARG A 49 24.32 8.31 8.05
CA ARG A 49 24.20 7.22 9.03
C ARG A 49 22.74 6.87 9.26
N LEU A 50 22.39 5.62 9.01
CA LEU A 50 21.09 5.03 9.33
C LEU A 50 21.25 4.10 10.55
N ALA A 51 20.32 4.16 11.48
CA ALA A 51 20.18 3.17 12.55
C ALA A 51 19.09 2.16 12.15
N PHE A 52 19.25 0.91 12.59
CA PHE A 52 18.28 -0.18 12.39
C PHE A 52 17.58 -0.52 13.69
#